data_AF-A0A539DLC0-F1
#
_entry.id   AF-A0A539DLC0-F1
#
_cell.length_a   1.000
_cell.length_b   1.000
_cell.length_c   1.000
_cell.angle_alpha   90.00
_cell.angle_beta   90.00
_cell.angle_gamma   90.00
#
_symmetry.space_group_name_H-M   'P 1'
#
loop_
_entity.id
_entity.type
_entity.pdbx_description
1 polymer ?
#
loop_
_entity_poly.entity_id
_entity_poly.type
_entity_poly.pdbx_seq_one_letter_code
_entity_poly.pdbx_strand_id
1 'polypeptide(L)'
;MKANFDRLIDGAVGAGRISAEALGTPVDLALLISCVGRRMVLQQRVEEEVEGVREIVGPGAAIAGFYSYGEISPFTPRARCELHNQTMTVTTFSER
;
A
#
# COMPACT_ATOMS: atom_id res chain seq x y z
N MET A 1 20.80 -2.04 1.86
CA MET A 1 19.74 -2.78 2.59
C MET A 1 19.18 -3.82 1.62
N LYS A 2 19.34 -5.12 1.89
CA LYS A 2 18.79 -6.18 1.01
C LYS A 2 17.29 -6.27 1.32
N ALA A 3 16.44 -5.95 0.35
CA ALA A 3 15.01 -6.13 0.50
C ALA A 3 14.72 -7.63 0.64
N ASN A 4 14.01 -8.02 1.70
CA ASN A 4 13.40 -9.33 1.78
C ASN A 4 12.02 -9.22 1.13
N PHE A 5 11.81 -9.89 0.00
CA PHE A 5 10.58 -9.83 -0.78
C PHE A 5 9.34 -10.13 0.07
N ASP A 6 9.43 -11.13 0.94
CA ASP A 6 8.32 -11.53 1.79
C ASP A 6 7.97 -10.41 2.78
N ARG A 7 8.99 -9.73 3.35
CA ARG A 7 8.76 -8.55 4.20
C ARG A 7 8.11 -7.37 3.48
N LEU A 8 8.36 -7.20 2.17
CA LEU A 8 7.68 -6.17 1.40
C LEU A 8 6.20 -6.51 1.28
N ILE A 9 5.89 -7.74 0.85
CA ILE A 9 4.51 -8.22 0.70
C ILE A 9 3.78 -8.16 2.04
N ASP A 10 4.37 -8.69 3.11
CA ASP A 10 3.82 -8.62 4.48
C ASP A 10 3.53 -7.18 4.91
N GLY A 11 4.40 -6.23 4.55
CA GLY A 11 4.21 -4.81 4.83
C GLY A 11 3.00 -4.22 4.09
N ALA A 12 2.76 -4.63 2.84
CA ALA A 12 1.59 -4.22 2.07
C ALA A 12 0.30 -4.77 2.67
N VAL A 13 0.27 -6.08 2.97
CA VAL A 13 -0.85 -6.75 3.64
C VAL A 13 -1.14 -6.09 5.00
N GLY A 14 -0.10 -5.81 5.78
CA GLY A 14 -0.20 -5.10 7.04
C GLY A 14 -0.81 -3.71 6.90
N ALA A 15 -0.39 -2.94 5.89
CA ALA A 15 -0.97 -1.62 5.61
C ALA A 15 -2.46 -1.72 5.21
N GLY A 16 -2.82 -2.69 4.36
CA GLY A 16 -4.21 -2.99 4.02
C GLY A 16 -5.04 -3.28 5.26
N ARG A 17 -4.53 -4.13 6.16
CA ARG A 17 -5.22 -4.52 7.39
C ARG A 17 -5.44 -3.35 8.34
N ILE A 18 -4.38 -2.57 8.60
CA ILE A 18 -4.46 -1.39 9.45
C ILE A 18 -5.48 -0.39 8.89
N SER A 19 -5.49 -0.17 7.58
CA SER A 19 -6.43 0.76 6.94
C SER A 19 -7.88 0.26 6.98
N ALA A 20 -8.13 -1.03 6.74
CA ALA A 20 -9.47 -1.62 6.79
C ALA A 20 -10.01 -1.65 8.23
N GLU A 21 -9.19 -2.04 9.20
CA GLU A 21 -9.55 -2.03 10.63
C GLU A 21 -9.86 -0.59 11.09
N ALA A 22 -9.06 0.40 10.69
CA ALA A 22 -9.30 1.80 11.03
C ALA A 22 -10.58 2.37 10.40
N LEU A 23 -10.96 1.92 9.20
CA LEU A 23 -12.21 2.32 8.54
C LEU A 23 -13.44 1.78 9.27
N GLY A 24 -13.35 0.60 9.88
CA GLY A 24 -14.40 0.00 10.73
C GLY A 24 -15.70 -0.38 10.00
N THR A 25 -15.74 -0.24 8.68
CA THR A 25 -16.87 -0.60 7.81
C THR A 25 -16.35 -1.36 6.58
N PRO A 26 -17.22 -2.05 5.83
CA PRO A 26 -16.80 -2.67 4.58
C PRO A 26 -16.11 -1.66 3.65
N VAL A 27 -15.00 -2.08 3.02
CA VAL A 27 -14.26 -1.25 2.08
C VAL A 27 -14.96 -1.28 0.73
N ASP A 28 -15.28 -0.11 0.19
CA ASP A 28 -15.84 0.04 -1.16
C ASP A 28 -14.75 0.35 -2.20
N LEU A 29 -13.68 1.04 -1.78
CA LEU A 29 -12.51 1.34 -2.60
C LEU A 29 -11.23 1.26 -1.76
N ALA A 30 -10.21 0.58 -2.29
CA ALA A 30 -8.84 0.65 -1.80
C ALA A 30 -7.92 1.29 -2.85
N LEU A 31 -7.27 2.40 -2.48
CA LEU A 31 -6.27 3.08 -3.27
C LEU A 31 -4.86 2.64 -2.83
N LEU A 32 -4.14 1.99 -3.74
CA LEU A 32 -2.82 1.42 -3.53
C LEU A 32 -1.75 2.27 -4.20
N ILE A 33 -0.89 2.91 -3.42
CA ILE A 33 0.23 3.71 -3.94
C ILE A 33 1.53 3.03 -3.52
N SER A 34 2.20 2.40 -4.48
CA SER A 34 3.44 1.65 -4.23
C SER A 34 4.65 2.39 -4.82
N CYS A 35 5.84 2.22 -4.26
CA CYS A 35 7.04 2.79 -4.84
C CYS A 35 7.48 2.00 -6.09
N VAL A 36 7.88 2.70 -7.16
CA VAL A 36 8.45 2.07 -8.36
C VAL A 36 9.67 1.19 -8.04
N GLY A 37 10.44 1.53 -7.00
CA GLY A 37 11.55 0.69 -6.52
C GLY A 37 11.09 -0.69 -6.04
N ARG A 38 9.95 -0.78 -5.36
CA ARG A 38 9.34 -2.06 -4.95
C ARG A 38 8.93 -2.88 -6.15
N ARG A 39 8.28 -2.26 -7.14
CA ARG A 39 7.89 -2.91 -8.40
C ARG A 39 9.09 -3.53 -9.11
N MET A 40 10.19 -2.78 -9.23
CA MET A 40 11.41 -3.24 -9.91
C MET A 40 12.06 -4.43 -9.19
N VAL A 41 11.99 -4.44 -7.85
CA VAL A 41 12.54 -5.51 -7.01
C VAL A 41 11.64 -6.75 -7.05
N LEU A 42 10.32 -6.59 -6.84
CA LEU A 42 9.36 -7.71 -6.78
C LEU A 42 9.07 -8.35 -8.14
N GLN A 43 9.20 -7.61 -9.26
CA GLN A 43 8.94 -8.12 -10.61
C GLN A 43 7.54 -8.77 -10.72
N GLN A 44 7.46 -10.07 -10.99
CA GLN A 44 6.21 -10.82 -11.09
C GLN A 44 5.49 -10.96 -9.73
N ARG A 45 6.25 -10.91 -8.62
CA ARG A 45 5.69 -11.00 -7.26
C ARG A 45 4.91 -9.75 -6.83
N VAL A 46 4.84 -8.73 -7.68
CA VAL A 46 3.93 -7.59 -7.48
C VAL A 46 2.47 -8.06 -7.44
N GLU A 47 2.13 -9.13 -8.15
CA GLU A 47 0.78 -9.72 -8.10
C GLU A 47 0.47 -10.25 -6.70
N GLU A 48 1.43 -10.90 -6.04
CA GLU A 48 1.29 -11.35 -4.63
C GLU A 48 1.07 -10.17 -3.67
N GLU A 49 1.75 -9.04 -3.90
CA GLU A 49 1.57 -7.81 -3.10
C GLU A 49 0.14 -7.27 -3.20
N VAL A 50 -0.41 -7.20 -4.43
CA VAL A 50 -1.76 -6.67 -4.67
C VAL A 50 -2.83 -7.66 -4.20
N GLU A 51 -2.63 -8.96 -4.46
CA GLU A 51 -3.60 -9.99 -4.07
C GLU A 51 -3.65 -10.17 -2.54
N GLY A 52 -2.51 -10.10 -1.86
CA GLY A 52 -2.49 -10.08 -0.40
C GLY A 52 -3.29 -8.91 0.19
N VAL A 53 -3.28 -7.74 -0.45
CA VAL A 53 -4.14 -6.62 -0.02
C VAL A 53 -5.60 -6.87 -0.37
N ARG A 54 -5.90 -7.46 -1.54
CA ARG A 54 -7.26 -7.86 -1.95
C ARG A 54 -7.92 -8.77 -0.92
N GLU A 55 -7.21 -9.77 -0.43
CA GLU A 55 -7.71 -10.71 0.58
C GLU A 55 -8.15 -9.99 1.86
N ILE A 56 -7.48 -8.89 2.22
CA ILE A 56 -7.80 -8.09 3.40
C ILE A 56 -8.98 -7.16 3.18
N VAL A 57 -9.00 -6.41 2.07
CA VAL A 57 -10.06 -5.42 1.81
C VAL A 57 -11.37 -6.07 1.35
N GLY A 58 -11.29 -7.32 0.88
CA GLY A 58 -12.43 -8.13 0.48
C GLY A 58 -12.79 -8.01 -1.02
N PRO A 59 -13.61 -8.94 -1.53
CA PRO A 59 -13.93 -9.05 -2.94
C PRO A 59 -14.88 -7.95 -3.46
N GLY A 60 -15.60 -7.26 -2.56
CA GLY A 60 -16.51 -6.18 -2.92
C GLY A 60 -15.81 -4.84 -3.19
N ALA A 61 -14.59 -4.66 -2.68
CA ALA A 61 -13.84 -3.43 -2.83
C ALA A 61 -13.30 -3.28 -4.27
N ALA A 62 -13.53 -2.12 -4.89
CA ALA A 62 -12.73 -1.71 -6.03
C ALA A 62 -11.28 -1.51 -5.58
N ILE A 63 -10.32 -1.92 -6.41
CA ILE A 63 -8.89 -1.65 -6.17
C ILE A 63 -8.37 -0.81 -7.32
N ALA A 64 -7.78 0.32 -6.97
CA ALA A 64 -7.12 1.22 -7.91
C ALA A 64 -5.78 1.66 -7.34
N GLY A 65 -4.88 2.18 -8.17
CA GLY A 65 -3.56 2.54 -7.70
C GLY A 65 -2.61 2.97 -8.80
N PHE A 66 -1.43 3.41 -8.37
CA PHE A 66 -0.33 3.76 -9.27
C PHE A 66 1.01 3.65 -8.55
N TYR A 67 2.10 3.64 -9.34
CA TYR A 67 3.45 3.68 -8.80
C TYR A 67 3.93 5.12 -8.65
N SER A 68 4.49 5.45 -7.49
CA SER A 68 5.13 6.73 -7.22
C SER A 68 6.64 6.57 -7.09
N TYR A 69 7.37 7.69 -7.06
CA TYR A 69 8.81 7.70 -6.76
C TYR A 69 9.11 7.62 -5.26
N GLY A 70 8.10 7.44 -4.40
CA GLY A 70 8.29 7.18 -2.97
C GLY A 70 8.65 8.39 -2.12
N GLU A 71 8.57 9.61 -2.64
CA GLU A 71 8.67 10.82 -1.80
C GLU A 71 7.37 11.00 -1.00
N ILE A 72 7.48 11.00 0.33
CA ILE A 72 6.33 11.12 1.24
C ILE A 72 6.49 12.39 2.06
N SER A 73 5.42 13.19 2.13
CA SER A 73 5.39 14.34 3.02
C SER A 73 5.24 13.88 4.47
N PRO A 74 6.08 14.36 5.39
CA PRO A 74 5.86 14.13 6.81
C PRO A 74 4.60 14.85 7.30
N PHE A 75 4.08 14.42 8.45
CA PHE A 75 2.96 15.08 9.12
C PHE A 75 3.32 16.45 9.73
N THR A 76 4.61 16.73 9.89
CA THR A 76 5.10 18.01 10.44
C THR A 76 5.01 19.11 9.39
N PRO A 77 4.29 20.22 9.66
CA PRO A 77 4.21 21.34 8.73
C PRO A 77 5.59 21.88 8.35
N ARG A 78 5.80 22.14 7.05
CA ARG A 78 7.06 22.66 6.47
C ARG A 78 8.29 21.76 6.61
N ALA A 79 8.15 20.53 7.12
CA ALA A 79 9.24 19.57 7.03
C ALA A 79 9.43 19.10 5.57
N ARG A 80 10.65 18.70 5.23
CA ARG A 80 10.98 18.25 3.87
C ARG A 80 10.38 16.87 3.62
N CYS A 81 9.91 16.64 2.39
CA CYS A 81 9.58 15.29 1.96
C CYS A 81 10.84 14.41 2.01
N GLU A 82 10.66 13.16 2.41
CA GLU A 82 11.73 12.18 2.46
C GLU A 82 11.47 11.04 1.47
N LEU A 83 12.54 10.45 0.96
CA LEU A 83 12.45 9.34 0.01
C LEU A 83 12.29 8.01 0.76
N HIS A 84 11.13 7.39 0.58
CA HIS A 84 10.77 6.09 1.11
C HIS A 84 10.58 5.08 -0.02
N ASN A 85 11.68 4.44 -0.43
CA ASN A 85 11.71 3.54 -1.58
C ASN A 85 11.32 2.08 -1.28
N GLN A 86 10.91 1.79 -0.05
CA GLN A 86 10.44 0.48 0.40
C GLN A 86 9.01 0.53 0.97
N THR A 87 8.28 1.63 0.75
CA THR A 87 6.95 1.84 1.31
C THR A 87 5.86 1.64 0.26
N MET A 88 4.72 1.14 0.71
CA MET A 88 3.44 1.18 0.01
C MET A 88 2.44 1.83 0.95
N THR A 89 1.58 2.69 0.41
CA THR A 89 0.47 3.30 1.13
C THR A 89 -0.83 2.68 0.64
N VAL A 90 -1.66 2.28 1.60
CA VAL A 90 -3.02 1.78 1.34
C VAL A 90 -3.99 2.74 2.00
N THR A 91 -4.95 3.24 1.23
CA THR A 91 -6.04 4.08 1.72
C THR A 91 -7.36 3.44 1.36
N THR A 92 -8.21 3.24 2.35
CA THR A 92 -9.52 2.61 2.20
C THR A 92 -10.63 3.64 2.33
N PHE A 93 -11.68 3.49 1.53
CA PHE A 93 -12.85 4.36 1.50
C PHE A 93 -14.12 3.52 1.63
N SER A 94 -15.15 4.14 2.20
CA SER A 94 -16.52 3.63 2.30
C SER A 94 -17.47 4.77 1.94
N GLU A 95 -18.53 4.47 1.19
CA GLU A 95 -19.51 5.46 0.72
C GLU A 95 -20.85 5.38 1.48
N ARG A 96 -20.84 4.77 2.68
CA ARG A 96 -22.01 4.70 3.57
C ARG A 96 -22.20 5.93 4.46
#